data_AF-A0A3P7JCA2-F1
#
_entry.id   AF-A0A3P7JCA2-F1
#
_cell.length_a   1.000
_cell.length_b   1.000
_cell.length_c   1.000
_cell.angle_alpha   90.00
_cell.angle_beta   90.00
_cell.angle_gamma   90.00
#
_symmetry.space_group_name_H-M   'P 1'
#
loop_
_entity.id
_entity.type
_entity.pdbx_description
1 polymer ?
#
loop_
_entity_poly.entity_id
_entity_poly.type
_entity_poly.pdbx_seq_one_letter_code
_entity_poly.pdbx_strand_id
1 'polypeptide(L)' 'MEYVAKITIGTPPQTLRVALDTGLADTWVVDYTCAANKPVACDISVCDEGLLVDTR' A
#
# COMPACT_ATOMS: atom_id res chain seq x y z
N MET A 1 -16.94 3.92 4.75
CA MET A 1 -16.50 3.02 5.83
C MET A 1 -15.53 2.05 5.19
N GLU A 2 -14.31 1.91 5.72
CA GLU A 2 -13.31 0.98 5.20
C GLU A 2 -13.16 -0.19 6.19
N TYR A 3 -13.08 -1.42 5.68
CA TYR A 3 -12.90 -2.61 6.51
C TYR A 3 -11.42 -2.95 6.60
N VAL A 4 -10.86 -2.83 7.81
CA VAL A 4 -9.43 -3.11 8.05
C VAL A 4 -9.29 -4.42 8.82
N ALA A 5 -8.49 -5.34 8.30
CA ALA A 5 -8.22 -6.64 8.92
C ALA A 5 -6.74 -6.83 9.22
N LYS A 6 -6.43 -7.73 10.17
CA LYS A 6 -5.05 -8.17 10.45
C LYS A 6 -4.79 -9.48 9.72
N ILE A 7 -3.68 -9.55 9.00
CA ILE A 7 -3.20 -10.76 8.31
C ILE A 7 -1.74 -11.03 8.68
N THR A 8 -1.28 -12.26 8.47
CA THR A 8 0.12 -12.65 8.64
C THR A 8 0.69 -13.20 7.34
N ILE A 9 1.83 -12.67 6.88
CA ILE A 9 2.49 -13.06 5.62
C ILE A 9 3.98 -13.33 5.90
N GLY A 10 4.63 -14.18 5.10
CA GLY A 10 6.08 -14.36 5.10
C GLY A 10 6.63 -15.42 6.08
N THR A 11 7.95 -15.65 5.98
CA THR A 11 8.72 -16.53 6.87
C THR A 11 10.01 -15.82 7.27
N PRO A 12 10.20 -15.44 8.55
CA PRO A 12 9.26 -15.61 9.66
C PRO A 12 7.97 -14.78 9.50
N PRO A 13 6.87 -15.13 10.19
CA PRO A 13 5.59 -14.45 10.02
C PRO A 13 5.62 -12.98 10.47
N GLN A 14 5.15 -12.07 9.62
CA GLN A 14 4.94 -10.64 9.92
C GLN A 14 3.45 -10.30 9.91
N THR A 15 2.98 -9.54 10.91
CA THR A 15 1.57 -9.12 11.01
C THR A 15 1.36 -7.77 10.34
N LEU A 16 0.42 -7.70 9.40
CA LEU A 16 0.07 -6.49 8.65
C LEU A 16 -1.39 -6.13 8.87
N ARG A 17 -1.71 -4.84 8.78
CA ARG A 17 -3.09 -4.33 8.71
C ARG A 17 -3.38 -3.99 7.25
N VAL A 18 -4.45 -4.55 6.70
CA VAL A 18 -4.81 -4.39 5.29
C VAL A 18 -6.24 -3.89 5.16
N ALA A 19 -6.49 -3.07 4.15
CA ALA A 19 -7.81 -2.72 3.67
C ALA A 19 -8.40 -3.93 2.92
N LEU A 20 -9.64 -4.30 3.23
CA LEU A 20 -10.33 -5.36 2.49
C LEU A 20 -11.02 -4.75 1.26
N ASP A 21 -10.53 -5.14 0.09
CA ASP A 21 -11.14 -4.84 -1.21
C ASP A 21 -11.71 -6.13 -1.82
N THR A 22 -13.01 -6.14 -2.13
CA THR A 22 -13.70 -7.26 -2.80
C THR A 22 -13.82 -7.06 -4.32
N GLY A 23 -13.35 -5.92 -4.84
CA GLY A 23 -13.42 -5.57 -6.26
C GLY A 23 -12.26 -6.13 -7.09
N LEU A 24 -11.20 -6.64 -6.44
CA LEU A 24 -10.00 -7.16 -7.07
C LEU A 24 -9.62 -8.51 -6.47
N ALA A 25 -9.00 -9.38 -7.28
CA ALA A 25 -8.56 -10.70 -6.83
C ALA A 25 -7.17 -10.66 -6.18
N ASP A 26 -6.37 -9.63 -6.47
CA ASP A 26 -4.97 -9.57 -6.11
C ASP A 26 -4.74 -8.84 -4.78
N THR A 27 -3.86 -9.42 -3.95
CA THR A 27 -3.37 -8.79 -2.72
C THR A 27 -1.98 -8.21 -2.95
N TRP A 28 -1.81 -6.93 -2.66
CA TRP A 28 -0.52 -6.24 -2.73
C TRP A 28 -0.13 -5.73 -1.34
N VAL A 29 1.18 -5.75 -1.07
CA VAL A 29 1.76 -5.23 0.18
C VAL A 29 2.95 -4.37 -0.22
N VAL A 30 3.07 -3.19 0.38
CA VAL A 30 4.21 -2.31 0.14
C VAL A 30 5.45 -2.92 0.78
N ASP A 31 6.46 -3.18 -0.03
CA ASP A 31 7.76 -3.62 0.47
C ASP A 31 8.61 -2.42 0.93
N TYR A 32 9.39 -2.62 1.99
CA TYR A 32 10.21 -1.54 2.56
C TYR A 32 11.30 -1.05 1.60
N THR A 33 11.80 -1.91 0.70
CA THR A 33 12.81 -1.48 -0.29
C THR A 33 12.23 -0.53 -1.33
N CYS A 34 10.93 -0.67 -1.62
CA CYS A 34 10.18 0.27 -2.46
C CYS A 34 10.03 1.64 -1.78
N ALA A 35 9.82 1.65 -0.46
CA ALA A 35 9.70 2.89 0.31
C ALA A 35 11.06 3.57 0.61
N ALA A 36 12.15 2.80 0.67
CA ALA A 36 13.45 3.29 1.12
C ALA A 36 14.12 4.30 0.17
N ASN A 37 13.79 4.27 -1.12
CA ASN A 37 14.37 5.15 -2.14
C ASN A 37 13.40 6.21 -2.64
N LYS A 38 12.34 6.53 -1.88
CA LYS A 38 11.43 7.61 -2.25
C LYS A 38 12.23 8.93 -2.35
N PRO A 39 12.23 9.61 -3.51
CA PRO A 39 12.79 10.95 -3.61
C PRO A 39 12.15 11.87 -2.58
N VAL A 40 12.87 12.88 -2.08
CA VAL A 40 12.30 13.91 -1.18
C VAL A 40 11.07 14.60 -1.80
N ALA A 41 11.02 14.69 -3.14
CA ALA A 41 9.86 15.18 -3.87
C ALA A 41 8.60 14.29 -3.73
N CYS A 42 8.74 13.09 -3.19
CA CYS A 42 7.69 12.14 -2.91
C CYS A 42 7.36 12.03 -1.40
N ASP A 43 7.99 12.85 -0.54
CA ASP A 43 7.52 13.11 0.82
C ASP A 43 6.29 14.01 0.83
N ILE A 44 6.09 14.76 -0.26
CA ILE A 44 4.81 15.39 -0.60
C ILE A 44 4.00 14.41 -1.47
N SER A 45 2.68 14.49 -1.43
CA SER A 45 1.75 13.50 -2.02
C SER A 45 1.74 13.42 -3.56
N VAL A 46 2.78 13.93 -4.22
CA VAL A 46 2.93 13.96 -5.68
C VAL A 46 3.17 12.57 -6.26
N CYS A 47 3.80 11.67 -5.50
CA CYS A 47 4.14 10.32 -5.95
C CYS A 47 3.39 9.22 -5.18
N ASP A 48 2.33 9.57 -4.45
CA ASP A 48 1.58 8.58 -3.69
C ASP A 48 0.77 7.70 -4.65
N GLU A 49 1.14 6.42 -4.72
CA GLU A 49 0.41 5.40 -5.47
C GLU A 49 -0.99 5.25 -4.86
N GLY A 50 -1.98 5.85 -5.52
CA GLY A 50 -3.37 5.97 -5.04
C GLY A 50 -3.94 7.38 -5.20
N LEU A 51 -3.12 8.39 -5.50
CA LEU A 51 -3.62 9.66 -6.02
C LEU A 51 -4.02 9.46 -7.49
N LEU A 52 -5.25 9.03 -7.72
CA LEU A 52 -5.93 9.32 -8.98
C LEU A 52 -6.00 10.84 -9.11
N VAL A 53 -4.98 11.45 -9.73
CA VAL A 53 -5.18 12.66 -10.50
C VAL A 53 -5.41 12.22 -11.95
N ASP A 54 -6.50 11.49 -12.18
CA ASP A 54 -7.19 11.70 -13.44
C ASP A 54 -7.96 13.01 -13.29
N THR A 55 -7.41 14.06 -13.89
CA THR A 55 -8.21 15.01 -14.67
C THR A 55 -7.27 15.68 -15.66
N ARG A 56 -6.76 14.91 -16.63
CA ARG A 56 -6.69 15.36 -18.03
C ARG A 56 -6.46 14.23 -19.02
#